data_AF-A0A497QX34-F1
#
_entry.id   AF-A0A497QX34-F1
#
_cell.length_a   1.000
_cell.length_b   1.000
_cell.length_c   1.000
_cell.angle_alpha   90.00
_cell.angle_beta   90.00
_cell.angle_gamma   90.00
#
_symmetry.space_group_name_H-M   'P 1'
#
loop_
_entity.id
_entity.type
_entity.pdbx_description
1 polymer ?
#
loop_
_entity_poly.entity_id
_entity_poly.type
_entity_poly.pdbx_seq_one_letter_code
_entity_poly.pdbx_strand_id
1 'polypeptide(L)'
;PGRTIGVAIITDGCLRGVLETREINEAIDYIFLTIKNNPAKMVIIRIGSTGGYRRILLLNELLNNKPSHVSIEVVDELQTTPTSCQDAREGILNSSREGQKLIAGKDASAAMEIAFRLGESIKSQEQWEPSEGELKEIQVLSRQYSRGKVTISKDQAIKVAKGVLTLEEAIENQKKRTAK
;
A
#
# COMPACT_ATOMS: atom_id res chain seq x y z
N PRO A 1 0.50 -2.26 -4.65
CA PRO A 1 1.11 -3.31 -3.77
C PRO A 1 0.88 -4.72 -4.30
N GLY A 2 1.92 -5.41 -4.77
CA GLY A 2 1.75 -6.70 -5.47
C GLY A 2 1.82 -7.93 -4.57
N ARG A 3 2.61 -8.92 -5.00
CA ARG A 3 3.00 -10.06 -4.15
C ARG A 3 3.99 -9.63 -3.06
N THR A 4 4.71 -8.56 -3.34
CA THR A 4 5.63 -7.85 -2.46
C THR A 4 5.20 -6.38 -2.36
N ILE A 5 5.75 -5.70 -1.37
CA ILE A 5 5.50 -4.30 -1.05
C ILE A 5 6.80 -3.58 -1.36
N GLY A 6 6.77 -2.77 -2.42
CA GLY A 6 7.84 -1.84 -2.74
C GLY A 6 7.63 -0.52 -2.03
N VAL A 7 8.68 0.01 -1.41
CA VAL A 7 8.71 1.34 -0.79
C VAL A 7 9.89 2.11 -1.37
N ALA A 8 9.64 3.33 -1.85
CA ALA A 8 10.68 4.24 -2.31
C ALA A 8 10.60 5.55 -1.52
N ILE A 9 11.75 6.04 -1.06
CA ILE A 9 11.85 7.29 -0.29
C ILE A 9 12.53 8.33 -1.16
N ILE A 10 11.84 9.43 -1.38
CA ILE A 10 12.32 10.55 -2.19
C ILE A 10 12.33 11.80 -1.33
N THR A 11 13.44 12.52 -1.34
CA THR A 11 13.61 13.76 -0.59
C THR A 11 14.28 14.77 -1.50
N ASP A 12 13.67 15.95 -1.66
CA ASP A 12 14.14 17.04 -2.53
C ASP A 12 14.42 16.58 -3.98
N GLY A 13 13.59 15.66 -4.48
CA GLY A 13 13.73 15.09 -5.83
C GLY A 13 14.79 13.99 -5.97
N CYS A 14 15.53 13.66 -4.90
CA CYS A 14 16.54 12.60 -4.91
C CYS A 14 16.02 11.32 -4.24
N LEU A 15 16.31 10.17 -4.84
CA LEU A 15 16.06 8.86 -4.24
C LEU A 15 17.02 8.65 -3.06
N ARG A 16 16.48 8.44 -1.85
CA ARG A 16 17.26 8.21 -0.62
C ARG A 16 17.34 6.76 -0.21
N GLY A 17 16.34 5.97 -0.57
CA GLY A 17 16.28 4.57 -0.19
C GLY A 17 15.14 3.83 -0.85
N VAL A 18 15.29 2.51 -0.91
CA VAL A 18 14.35 1.58 -1.52
C VAL A 18 14.27 0.33 -0.65
N LEU A 19 13.05 -0.20 -0.47
CA LEU A 19 12.79 -1.46 0.19
C LEU A 19 11.82 -2.28 -0.66
N GLU A 20 12.01 -3.61 -0.70
CA GLU A 20 11.02 -4.55 -1.19
C GLU A 20 10.87 -5.68 -0.18
N THR A 21 9.67 -5.85 0.38
CA THR A 21 9.37 -6.85 1.42
C THR A 21 8.06 -7.58 1.15
N ARG A 22 7.87 -8.74 1.78
CA ARG A 22 6.57 -9.44 1.82
C ARG A 22 5.73 -9.06 3.03
N GLU A 23 6.37 -8.53 4.07
CA GLU A 23 5.79 -8.26 5.38
C GLU A 23 5.33 -6.82 5.47
N ILE A 24 4.10 -6.62 5.95
CA ILE A 24 3.50 -5.29 6.06
C ILE A 24 4.20 -4.47 7.14
N ASN A 25 4.48 -5.09 8.29
CA ASN A 25 5.13 -4.41 9.42
C ASN A 25 6.52 -3.90 9.04
N GLU A 26 7.29 -4.68 8.28
CA GLU A 26 8.62 -4.25 7.82
C GLU A 26 8.53 -3.01 6.91
N ALA A 27 7.53 -2.95 6.02
CA ALA A 27 7.32 -1.76 5.19
C ALA A 27 6.93 -0.53 6.02
N ILE A 28 6.06 -0.70 7.01
CA ILE A 28 5.59 0.38 7.90
C ILE A 28 6.73 0.89 8.79
N ASP A 29 7.47 -0.01 9.41
CA ASP A 29 8.62 0.31 10.26
C ASP A 29 9.67 1.10 9.47
N TYR A 30 9.95 0.69 8.24
CA TYR A 30 10.87 1.39 7.35
C TYR A 30 10.39 2.82 7.03
N ILE A 31 9.10 3.00 6.74
CA ILE A 31 8.49 4.32 6.49
C ILE A 31 8.61 5.20 7.73
N PHE A 32 8.21 4.72 8.90
CA PHE A 32 8.22 5.52 10.13
C PHE A 32 9.64 5.82 10.61
N LEU A 33 10.56 4.87 10.50
CA LEU A 33 11.98 5.10 10.79
C LEU A 33 12.56 6.21 9.90
N THR A 34 12.20 6.21 8.63
CA THR A 34 12.64 7.23 7.68
C THR A 34 12.09 8.61 8.03
N ILE A 35 10.80 8.70 8.34
CA ILE A 35 10.16 9.97 8.75
C ILE A 35 10.80 10.50 10.03
N LYS A 36 11.09 9.61 11.00
CA LYS A 36 11.75 9.98 12.26
C LYS A 36 13.17 10.52 12.03
N ASN A 37 13.93 9.90 11.13
CA ASN A 37 15.31 10.29 10.85
C ASN A 37 15.42 11.52 9.94
N ASN A 38 14.37 11.85 9.19
CA ASN A 38 14.33 12.98 8.27
C ASN A 38 13.11 13.86 8.57
N PRO A 39 13.23 14.86 9.48
CA PRO A 39 12.14 15.76 9.83
C PRO A 39 11.86 16.73 8.67
N ALA A 40 11.11 16.26 7.66
CA ALA A 40 10.65 17.08 6.56
C ALA A 40 9.44 17.93 7.00
N LYS A 41 9.32 19.15 6.46
CA LYS A 41 8.18 20.04 6.72
C LYS A 41 6.85 19.46 6.23
N MET A 42 6.90 18.65 5.19
CA MET A 42 5.75 18.00 4.58
C MET A 42 6.16 16.60 4.14
N VAL A 43 5.36 15.61 4.52
CA VAL A 43 5.54 14.22 4.11
C VAL A 43 4.27 13.75 3.44
N ILE A 44 4.41 13.21 2.23
CA ILE A 44 3.31 12.63 1.46
C ILE A 44 3.65 11.17 1.22
N ILE A 45 2.79 10.27 1.70
CA ILE A 45 2.88 8.84 1.41
C ILE A 45 1.94 8.54 0.25
N ARG A 46 2.50 8.09 -0.87
CA ARG A 46 1.73 7.71 -2.06
C ARG A 46 1.61 6.19 -2.14
N ILE A 47 0.38 5.71 -2.31
CA ILE A 47 0.08 4.29 -2.41
C ILE A 47 -0.63 4.05 -3.73
N GLY A 48 -0.12 3.11 -4.52
CA GLY A 48 -0.74 2.78 -5.79
C GLY A 48 -2.10 2.08 -5.64
N SER A 49 -3.00 2.35 -6.60
CA SER A 49 -4.38 1.85 -6.60
C SER A 49 -4.45 0.33 -6.81
N THR A 50 -3.48 -0.28 -7.47
CA THR A 50 -3.48 -1.72 -7.75
C THR A 50 -2.72 -2.45 -6.64
N GLY A 51 -3.42 -2.82 -5.57
CA GLY A 51 -2.74 -3.62 -4.55
C GLY A 51 -3.54 -4.54 -3.66
N GLY A 52 -4.81 -4.76 -4.00
CA GLY A 52 -5.59 -5.83 -3.40
C GLY A 52 -5.63 -5.74 -1.87
N TYR A 53 -5.68 -6.88 -1.21
CA TYR A 53 -5.72 -6.97 0.25
C TYR A 53 -4.51 -6.32 0.95
N ARG A 54 -3.30 -6.40 0.36
CA ARG A 54 -2.10 -5.77 0.96
C ARG A 54 -2.18 -4.25 0.99
N ARG A 55 -2.74 -3.62 -0.06
CA ARG A 55 -3.00 -2.18 -0.08
C ARG A 55 -3.89 -1.77 1.07
N ILE A 56 -4.94 -2.56 1.32
CA ILE A 56 -5.90 -2.28 2.39
C ILE A 56 -5.23 -2.32 3.75
N LEU A 57 -4.42 -3.34 4.01
CA LEU A 57 -3.69 -3.44 5.26
C LEU A 57 -2.71 -2.30 5.46
N LEU A 58 -1.97 -1.92 4.42
CA LEU A 58 -1.07 -0.75 4.46
C LEU A 58 -1.83 0.55 4.71
N LEU A 59 -2.95 0.78 4.01
CA LEU A 59 -3.79 1.97 4.18
C LEU A 59 -4.32 2.07 5.60
N ASN A 60 -4.86 0.98 6.15
CA ASN A 60 -5.38 0.97 7.52
C ASN A 60 -4.29 1.27 8.54
N GLU A 61 -3.14 0.61 8.42
CA GLU A 61 -2.02 0.79 9.35
C GLU A 61 -1.48 2.23 9.31
N LEU A 62 -1.30 2.78 8.10
CA LEU A 62 -0.83 4.15 7.93
C LEU A 62 -1.87 5.18 8.38
N LEU A 63 -3.15 5.01 8.07
CA LEU A 63 -4.19 5.96 8.49
C LEU A 63 -4.33 6.01 10.01
N ASN A 64 -4.15 4.88 10.70
CA ASN A 64 -4.28 4.79 12.15
C ASN A 64 -3.04 5.30 12.90
N ASN A 65 -1.83 5.08 12.36
CA ASN A 65 -0.58 5.33 13.07
C ASN A 65 0.27 6.48 12.50
N LYS A 66 -0.15 7.15 11.43
CA LYS A 66 0.64 8.25 10.84
C LYS A 66 0.75 9.46 11.78
N PRO A 67 1.92 10.14 11.80
CA PRO A 67 2.05 11.48 12.37
C PRO A 67 1.10 12.51 11.72
N SER A 68 0.79 13.59 12.45
CA SER A 68 -0.16 14.62 12.01
C SER A 68 0.27 15.40 10.75
N HIS A 69 1.58 15.51 10.48
CA HIS A 69 2.14 16.22 9.32
C HIS A 69 2.28 15.32 8.08
N VAL A 70 1.79 14.07 8.14
CA VAL A 70 1.83 13.11 7.04
C VAL A 70 0.47 13.06 6.34
N SER A 71 0.49 13.28 5.03
CA SER A 71 -0.67 13.11 4.15
C SER A 71 -0.56 11.79 3.38
N ILE A 72 -1.68 11.13 3.13
CA ILE A 72 -1.73 9.91 2.32
C ILE A 72 -2.47 10.24 1.01
N GLU A 73 -1.92 9.76 -0.10
CA GLU A 73 -2.51 9.86 -1.43
C GLU A 73 -2.60 8.47 -2.08
N VAL A 74 -3.74 8.17 -2.71
CA VAL A 74 -3.88 7.00 -3.57
C VAL A 74 -3.71 7.40 -5.02
N VAL A 75 -2.74 6.76 -5.68
CA VAL A 75 -2.36 7.06 -7.06
C VAL A 75 -2.96 6.01 -7.97
N ASP A 76 -3.71 6.42 -8.98
CA ASP A 76 -4.20 5.48 -9.99
C ASP A 76 -3.04 5.01 -10.91
N GLU A 77 -2.76 3.72 -10.85
CA GLU A 77 -1.70 3.07 -11.63
C GLU A 77 -2.12 2.80 -13.09
N LEU A 78 -3.42 2.84 -13.41
CA LEU A 78 -3.98 2.50 -14.73
C LEU A 78 -3.97 3.66 -15.73
N GLN A 79 -3.70 4.89 -15.26
CA GLN A 79 -3.49 6.03 -16.14
C GLN A 79 -2.04 5.99 -16.65
N THR A 80 -1.88 5.92 -17.97
CA THR A 80 -0.59 6.01 -18.65
C THR A 80 0.12 7.28 -18.23
N THR A 81 1.36 7.14 -17.77
CA THR A 81 2.21 8.25 -17.33
C THR A 81 2.27 9.31 -18.45
N PRO A 82 1.88 10.57 -18.21
CA PRO A 82 2.14 11.64 -19.17
C PRO A 82 3.65 11.73 -19.42
N THR A 83 4.06 12.03 -20.66
CA THR A 83 5.44 12.05 -21.14
C THR A 83 6.40 12.80 -20.22
N SER A 84 5.93 13.82 -19.50
CA SER A 84 6.69 14.62 -18.53
C SER A 84 7.29 13.83 -17.35
N CYS A 85 6.72 12.68 -16.99
CA CYS A 85 7.27 11.81 -15.94
C CYS A 85 8.34 10.84 -16.46
N GLN A 86 8.40 10.61 -17.78
CA GLN A 86 9.47 9.80 -18.38
C GLN A 86 10.82 10.50 -18.26
N ASP A 87 10.84 11.83 -18.37
CA ASP A 87 12.05 12.64 -18.26
C ASP A 87 12.58 12.74 -16.82
N ALA A 88 11.69 12.86 -15.82
CA ALA A 88 12.08 12.81 -14.41
C ALA A 88 12.63 11.43 -14.01
N ARG A 89 12.04 10.38 -14.58
CA ARG A 89 12.45 8.97 -14.43
C ARG A 89 13.84 8.73 -15.04
N GLU A 90 14.06 9.18 -16.27
CA GLU A 90 15.39 9.18 -16.92
C GLU A 90 16.40 9.98 -16.08
N GLY A 91 16.04 11.15 -15.59
CA GLY A 91 16.93 11.98 -14.76
C GLY A 91 17.43 11.30 -13.48
N ILE A 92 16.60 10.50 -12.81
CA ILE A 92 16.97 9.80 -11.55
C ILE A 92 17.70 8.49 -11.84
N LEU A 93 17.28 7.75 -12.87
CA LEU A 93 17.99 6.55 -13.32
C LEU A 93 19.39 6.90 -13.89
N ASN A 94 19.51 8.02 -14.60
CA ASN A 94 20.76 8.46 -15.26
C ASN A 94 21.68 9.28 -14.34
N SER A 95 21.19 9.84 -13.22
CA SER A 95 22.05 10.47 -12.19
C SER A 95 22.74 9.45 -11.28
N SER A 96 22.43 8.16 -11.44
CA SER A 96 23.28 7.06 -11.00
C SER A 96 24.48 6.91 -11.95
N ARG A 97 25.31 7.96 -12.06
CA ARG A 97 26.59 7.90 -12.78
C ARG A 97 27.54 6.93 -12.05
N GLU A 98 28.21 6.09 -12.83
CA GLU A 98 29.20 5.07 -12.45
C GLU A 98 28.72 4.01 -11.42
N GLY A 99 28.01 2.98 -11.90
CA GLY A 99 28.21 1.61 -11.41
C GLY A 99 27.24 1.04 -10.36
N GLN A 100 26.28 1.80 -9.84
CA GLN A 100 25.19 1.23 -9.03
C GLN A 100 23.93 1.05 -9.87
N LYS A 101 23.86 -0.09 -10.57
CA LYS A 101 22.57 -0.68 -10.94
C LYS A 101 21.87 -1.03 -9.62
N LEU A 102 21.07 -0.11 -9.09
CA LEU A 102 20.11 -0.41 -8.03
C LEU A 102 19.27 -1.58 -8.55
N ILE A 103 19.53 -2.79 -8.06
CA ILE A 103 18.65 -3.95 -8.29
C ILE A 103 17.42 -3.72 -7.41
N ALA A 104 16.68 -2.66 -7.69
CA ALA A 104 15.37 -2.45 -7.14
C ALA A 104 14.47 -3.51 -7.79
N GLY A 105 13.84 -4.34 -6.96
CA GLY A 105 12.85 -5.31 -7.45
C GLY A 105 11.70 -4.63 -8.19
N LYS A 106 10.85 -5.43 -8.83
CA LYS A 106 9.78 -4.91 -9.68
C LYS A 106 8.84 -3.96 -8.92
N ASP A 107 8.50 -4.31 -7.67
CA ASP A 107 7.56 -3.52 -6.88
C ASP A 107 8.24 -2.26 -6.33
N ALA A 108 9.53 -2.33 -5.99
CA ALA A 108 10.33 -1.16 -5.65
C ALA A 108 10.43 -0.15 -6.82
N SER A 109 10.60 -0.63 -8.06
CA SER A 109 10.60 0.22 -9.25
C SER A 109 9.25 0.91 -9.47
N ALA A 110 8.15 0.17 -9.29
CA ALA A 110 6.81 0.74 -9.34
C ALA A 110 6.60 1.81 -8.25
N ALA A 111 7.11 1.60 -7.04
CA ALA A 111 7.02 2.58 -5.96
C ALA A 111 7.74 3.90 -6.29
N MET A 112 8.91 3.83 -6.95
CA MET A 112 9.60 5.04 -7.43
C MET A 112 8.75 5.81 -8.45
N GLU A 113 8.07 5.12 -9.36
CA GLU A 113 7.21 5.76 -10.35
C GLU A 113 5.98 6.41 -9.70
N ILE A 114 5.35 5.71 -8.75
CA ILE A 114 4.20 6.21 -7.98
C ILE A 114 4.57 7.47 -7.20
N ALA A 115 5.79 7.54 -6.66
CA ALA A 115 6.25 8.67 -5.87
C ALA A 115 6.25 10.01 -6.64
N PHE A 116 6.33 9.99 -7.98
CA PHE A 116 6.27 11.21 -8.82
C PHE A 116 4.89 11.56 -9.35
N ARG A 117 3.91 10.67 -9.20
CA ARG A 117 2.55 10.91 -9.68
C ARG A 117 1.74 11.63 -8.62
N LEU A 118 0.79 12.44 -9.05
CA LEU A 118 -0.23 13.01 -8.16
C LEU A 118 -1.29 11.95 -7.87
N GLY A 119 -1.74 11.87 -6.62
CA GLY A 119 -2.83 10.99 -6.21
C GLY A 119 -3.99 11.75 -5.56
N GLU A 120 -5.05 11.00 -5.28
CA GLU A 120 -6.20 11.48 -4.53
C GLU A 120 -5.90 11.42 -3.03
N SER A 121 -6.04 12.54 -2.33
CA SER A 121 -5.74 12.62 -0.90
C SER A 121 -6.81 11.93 -0.06
N ILE A 122 -6.40 10.99 0.79
CA ILE A 122 -7.27 10.28 1.73
C ILE A 122 -6.94 10.75 3.14
N LYS A 123 -7.92 11.37 3.81
CA LYS A 123 -7.75 11.87 5.18
C LYS A 123 -8.20 10.87 6.24
N SER A 124 -9.13 9.98 5.90
CA SER A 124 -9.72 9.01 6.84
C SER A 124 -10.19 7.74 6.13
N GLN A 125 -10.37 6.67 6.90
CA GLN A 125 -10.88 5.39 6.41
C GLN A 125 -12.30 5.47 5.83
N GLU A 126 -13.09 6.48 6.23
CA GLU A 126 -14.47 6.68 5.74
C GLU A 126 -14.52 7.21 4.30
N GLN A 127 -13.46 7.90 3.86
CA GLN A 127 -13.38 8.52 2.53
C GLN A 127 -12.97 7.53 1.44
N TRP A 128 -12.58 6.32 1.81
CA TRP A 128 -12.11 5.31 0.89
C TRP A 128 -13.01 4.07 0.93
N GLU A 129 -13.39 3.60 -0.25
CA GLU A 129 -14.16 2.37 -0.40
C GLU A 129 -13.31 1.26 -1.05
N PRO A 130 -13.29 0.05 -0.46
CA PRO A 130 -12.69 -1.10 -1.10
C PRO A 130 -13.40 -1.43 -2.42
N SER A 131 -12.62 -1.75 -3.45
CA SER A 131 -13.15 -2.20 -4.73
C SER A 131 -13.79 -3.59 -4.63
N GLU A 132 -14.68 -3.93 -5.56
CA GLU A 132 -15.26 -5.28 -5.65
C GLU A 132 -14.19 -6.38 -5.80
N GLY A 133 -13.07 -6.07 -6.48
CA GLY A 133 -11.95 -6.99 -6.63
C GLY A 133 -11.27 -7.30 -5.30
N GLU A 134 -11.03 -6.27 -4.48
CA GLU A 134 -10.47 -6.41 -3.14
C GLU A 134 -11.38 -7.20 -2.20
N LEU A 135 -12.69 -6.92 -2.23
CA LEU A 135 -13.65 -7.65 -1.41
C LEU A 135 -13.66 -9.14 -1.79
N LYS A 136 -13.62 -9.46 -3.08
CA LYS A 136 -13.51 -10.86 -3.55
C LYS A 136 -12.21 -11.51 -3.09
N GLU A 137 -11.09 -10.79 -3.13
CA GLU A 137 -9.81 -11.29 -2.65
C GLU A 137 -9.87 -11.64 -1.16
N ILE A 138 -10.45 -10.78 -0.32
CA ILE A 138 -10.67 -11.04 1.11
C ILE A 138 -11.52 -12.32 1.31
N GLN A 139 -12.59 -12.49 0.54
CA GLN A 139 -13.42 -13.69 0.62
C GLN A 139 -12.66 -14.96 0.22
N VAL A 140 -11.79 -14.89 -0.80
CA VAL A 140 -10.90 -15.98 -1.19
C VAL A 140 -9.92 -16.30 -0.05
N LEU A 141 -9.30 -15.27 0.54
CA LEU A 141 -8.39 -15.42 1.68
C LEU A 141 -9.08 -16.07 2.88
N SER A 142 -10.30 -15.65 3.21
CA SER A 142 -11.12 -16.28 4.25
C SER A 142 -11.28 -17.78 4.00
N ARG A 143 -11.60 -18.15 2.76
CA ARG A 143 -11.76 -19.55 2.38
C ARG A 143 -10.44 -20.31 2.48
N GLN A 144 -9.32 -19.73 2.07
CA GLN A 144 -8.01 -20.36 2.18
C GLN A 144 -7.58 -20.56 3.63
N TYR A 145 -7.72 -19.52 4.46
CA TYR A 145 -7.37 -19.54 5.88
C TYR A 145 -8.18 -20.59 6.66
N SER A 146 -9.47 -20.73 6.31
CA SER A 146 -10.36 -21.76 6.87
C SER A 146 -10.20 -23.14 6.23
N ARG A 147 -9.19 -23.37 5.38
CA ARG A 147 -8.92 -24.62 4.64
C ARG A 147 -10.14 -25.09 3.82
N GLY A 148 -10.79 -24.15 3.14
CA GLY A 148 -11.93 -24.38 2.25
C GLY A 148 -13.31 -24.31 2.92
N LYS A 149 -13.38 -24.12 4.24
CA LYS A 149 -14.61 -24.34 5.02
C LYS A 149 -15.53 -23.13 5.10
N VAL A 150 -14.99 -21.91 5.07
CA VAL A 150 -15.74 -20.68 5.36
C VAL A 150 -15.39 -19.59 4.37
N THR A 151 -16.41 -19.13 3.66
CA THR A 151 -16.36 -17.88 2.90
C THR A 151 -17.18 -16.85 3.66
N ILE A 152 -16.53 -15.76 4.10
CA ILE A 152 -17.23 -14.66 4.78
C ILE A 152 -18.16 -13.92 3.81
N SER A 153 -19.24 -13.33 4.35
CA SER A 153 -20.15 -12.51 3.56
C SER A 153 -19.49 -11.21 3.08
N LYS A 154 -20.11 -10.55 2.09
CA LYS A 154 -19.63 -9.26 1.59
C LYS A 154 -19.57 -8.19 2.69
N ASP A 155 -20.57 -8.15 3.57
CA ASP A 155 -20.60 -7.24 4.73
C ASP A 155 -19.41 -7.47 5.68
N GLN A 156 -19.09 -8.73 5.97
CA GLN A 156 -17.90 -9.07 6.77
C GLN A 156 -16.61 -8.68 6.05
N ALA A 157 -16.53 -8.91 4.74
CA ALA A 157 -15.36 -8.50 3.95
C ALA A 157 -15.16 -6.98 3.95
N ILE A 158 -16.23 -6.18 3.91
CA ILE A 158 -16.14 -4.71 4.03
C ILE A 158 -15.60 -4.32 5.41
N LYS A 159 -16.08 -4.96 6.49
CA LYS A 159 -15.58 -4.71 7.86
C LYS A 159 -14.11 -5.06 8.00
N VAL A 160 -13.68 -6.18 7.41
CA VAL A 160 -12.25 -6.55 7.36
C VAL A 160 -11.45 -5.50 6.58
N ALA A 161 -11.96 -5.09 5.42
CA ALA A 161 -11.27 -4.10 4.59
C ALA A 161 -11.14 -2.73 5.30
N LYS A 162 -12.15 -2.32 6.06
CA LYS A 162 -12.09 -1.08 6.85
C LYS A 162 -11.28 -1.22 8.16
N GLY A 163 -10.68 -2.38 8.42
CA GLY A 163 -9.92 -2.64 9.65
C GLY A 163 -10.78 -2.73 10.91
N VAL A 164 -12.11 -2.85 10.77
CA VAL A 164 -13.05 -3.00 11.89
C VAL A 164 -13.00 -4.41 12.47
N LEU A 165 -12.65 -5.40 11.64
CA LEU A 165 -12.47 -6.80 12.02
C LEU A 165 -11.18 -7.34 11.42
N THR A 166 -10.54 -8.27 12.11
CA THR A 166 -9.51 -9.11 11.50
C THR A 166 -10.15 -10.19 10.64
N LEU A 167 -9.37 -10.79 9.73
CA LEU A 167 -9.83 -11.88 8.88
C LEU A 167 -10.28 -13.08 9.73
N GLU A 168 -9.53 -13.37 10.80
CA GLU A 168 -9.78 -14.44 11.76
C GLU A 168 -11.10 -14.24 12.50
N GLU A 169 -11.33 -13.04 13.05
CA GLU A 169 -12.59 -12.69 13.72
C GLU A 169 -13.78 -12.79 12.77
N ALA A 170 -13.63 -12.32 11.53
CA ALA A 170 -14.68 -12.41 10.52
C ALA A 170 -15.04 -13.87 10.19
N ILE A 171 -14.02 -14.74 10.07
CA ILE A 171 -14.24 -16.19 9.87
C ILE A 171 -14.98 -16.80 11.07
N GLU A 172 -14.58 -16.47 12.30
CA GLU A 172 -15.21 -17.00 13.50
C GLU A 172 -16.67 -16.55 13.63
N ASN A 173 -16.94 -15.27 13.37
CA ASN A 173 -18.29 -14.72 13.34
C ASN A 173 -19.16 -15.42 12.29
N GLN A 174 -18.61 -15.67 11.10
CA GLN A 174 -19.33 -16.39 10.05
C GLN A 174 -19.65 -17.84 10.47
N LYS A 175 -18.71 -18.55 11.11
CA LYS A 175 -18.94 -19.92 11.62
C LYS A 175 -20.07 -19.98 12.63
N LYS A 176 -20.07 -19.07 13.61
CA LYS A 176 -21.11 -18.95 14.64
C LYS A 176 -22.49 -18.72 14.02
N ARG A 177 -22.55 -17.95 12.93
CA ARG A 177 -23.76 -17.63 12.19
C ARG A 177 -24.32 -18.82 11.41
N THR A 178 -23.45 -19.66 10.84
CA THR A 178 -23.84 -20.85 10.07
C THR A 178 -24.15 -22.08 10.94
N ALA A 179 -23.68 -22.09 12.19
CA ALA A 179 -23.96 -23.16 13.16
C ALA A 179 -25.28 -22.97 13.92
N LYS A 180 -25.93 -21.82 13.73
CA LYS A 180 -27.21 -21.45 14.34
C LYS A 180 -28.33 -21.61 13.32
#